data_AF-A0AAD5EAC8-F1
#
_entry.id   AF-A0AAD5EAC8-F1
#
_cell.length_a   1.000
_cell.length_b   1.000
_cell.length_c   1.000
_cell.angle_alpha   90.00
_cell.angle_beta   90.00
_cell.angle_gamma   90.00
#
_symmetry.space_group_name_H-M   'P 1'
#
loop_
_entity.id
_entity.type
_entity.pdbx_description
1 polymer ?
#
loop_
_entity_poly.entity_id
_entity_poly.type
_entity_poly.pdbx_seq_one_letter_code
_entity_poly.pdbx_strand_id
1 'polypeptide(L)'
;MSDQSTESTTSQIVNELYEISNSVERKKAKTVRHKDFVLPLSGVRLTSWTMLESEYKKDPCPFPVMARGLFTRKVDDKTYQVAVRGYDKFFNLGETKFTQWTWIEENTIGPYEVTSKENGCIIFISAVSENEVVVTSKHSMADPIDDQAHHAGVAYTWLLKHLDSAGRSISELSLWIHKHNVTMVAELCDDNFEQHVLEYPPETSGLYLHGINYNEIHLHTMPSDEVREIGREWGLRVAPFTVLPDVQSIKDVEASLRHEDEFENRQVEGVVIRCRTNAKLPFFFKIKNDTYNEWREWREITKAILSDKNYRCRFERSIYYAQWVKERLKDHPEWFSQYKHSKNITFIRDEFEKYWEAGNLLEIGDPCTGVTRG
;
A
#
# COMPACT_ATOMS: atom_id res chain seq x y z
N MET A 1 5.40 -30.22 28.55
CA MET A 1 4.53 -29.16 29.10
C MET A 1 4.66 -27.99 28.16
N SER A 2 3.64 -27.73 27.37
CA SER A 2 3.62 -26.74 26.30
C SER A 2 3.67 -25.33 26.88
N ASP A 3 4.67 -24.55 26.47
CA ASP A 3 4.68 -23.10 26.63
C ASP A 3 3.46 -22.54 25.90
N GLN A 4 2.40 -22.22 26.65
CA GLN A 4 1.40 -21.28 26.20
C GLN A 4 2.01 -19.89 26.36
N SER A 5 2.68 -19.40 25.32
CA SER A 5 3.01 -17.99 25.22
C SER A 5 1.69 -17.22 25.30
N THR A 6 1.43 -16.53 26.41
CA THR A 6 0.29 -15.62 26.54
C THR A 6 0.45 -14.54 25.48
N GLU A 7 -0.37 -14.58 24.42
CA GLU A 7 -0.40 -13.51 23.41
C GLU A 7 -0.69 -12.17 24.08
N SER A 8 0.08 -11.14 23.71
CA SER A 8 -0.05 -9.81 24.29
C SER A 8 -1.42 -9.22 23.93
N THR A 9 -2.13 -8.74 24.95
CA THR A 9 -3.40 -8.04 24.78
C THR A 9 -3.25 -6.75 23.99
N THR A 10 -4.33 -6.27 23.37
CA THR A 10 -4.35 -4.97 22.68
C THR A 10 -3.86 -3.83 23.59
N SER A 11 -4.28 -3.81 24.86
CA SER A 11 -3.84 -2.79 25.81
C SER A 11 -2.35 -2.85 26.12
N GLN A 12 -1.75 -4.05 26.24
CA GLN A 12 -0.30 -4.18 26.44
C GLN A 12 0.47 -3.60 25.26
N ILE A 13 0.10 -4.00 24.03
CA ILE A 13 0.76 -3.50 22.81
C ILE A 13 0.62 -1.98 22.67
N VAL A 14 -0.56 -1.42 22.95
CA VAL A 14 -0.77 0.04 22.90
C VAL A 14 0.06 0.76 23.96
N ASN A 15 0.15 0.23 25.18
CA ASN A 15 1.00 0.80 26.22
C ASN A 15 2.48 0.75 25.82
N GLU A 16 2.96 -0.35 25.25
CA GLU A 16 4.32 -0.47 24.73
C GLU A 16 4.60 0.54 23.60
N LEU A 17 3.62 0.81 22.71
CA LEU A 17 3.75 1.85 21.70
C LEU A 17 3.88 3.25 22.31
N TYR A 18 3.12 3.56 23.36
CA TYR A 18 3.28 4.80 24.12
C TYR A 18 4.64 4.88 24.82
N GLU A 19 5.13 3.78 25.39
CA GLU A 19 6.47 3.73 26.00
C GLU A 19 7.58 4.00 24.99
N ILE A 20 7.45 3.47 23.76
CA ILE A 20 8.38 3.74 22.68
C ILE A 20 8.29 5.22 22.27
N SER A 21 7.10 5.74 22.01
CA SER A 21 6.92 7.13 21.53
C SER A 21 7.35 8.17 22.57
N ASN A 22 7.22 7.86 23.87
CA ASN A 22 7.60 8.71 24.99
C ASN A 22 9.00 8.41 25.54
N SER A 23 9.79 7.58 24.85
CA SER A 23 11.11 7.21 25.31
C SER A 23 12.01 8.43 25.52
N VAL A 24 12.78 8.45 26.61
CA VAL A 24 13.82 9.47 26.86
C VAL A 24 14.90 9.45 25.79
N GLU A 25 15.13 8.30 25.15
CA GLU A 25 16.03 8.18 24.02
C GLU A 25 15.37 8.75 22.75
N ARG A 26 15.73 9.98 22.39
CA ARG A 26 15.15 10.71 21.24
C ARG A 26 15.16 9.93 19.92
N LYS A 27 16.15 9.06 19.69
CA LYS A 27 16.21 8.23 18.48
C LYS A 27 15.09 7.18 18.49
N LYS A 28 14.90 6.50 19.62
CA LYS A 28 13.82 5.54 19.86
C LYS A 28 12.44 6.21 19.83
N ALA A 29 12.27 7.35 20.49
CA ALA A 29 11.01 8.11 20.46
C ALA A 29 10.53 8.48 19.05
N LYS A 30 11.46 8.71 18.11
CA LYS A 30 11.12 9.05 16.72
C LYS A 30 10.66 7.86 15.88
N THR A 31 10.85 6.62 16.35
CA THR A 31 10.48 5.42 15.59
C THR A 31 8.99 5.10 15.68
N VAL A 32 8.28 5.60 16.70
CA VAL A 32 6.82 5.50 16.84
C VAL A 32 6.25 6.90 17.08
N ARG A 33 5.34 7.33 16.23
CA ARG A 33 4.57 8.57 16.39
C ARG A 33 3.09 8.22 16.49
N HIS A 34 2.34 9.07 17.16
CA HIS A 34 0.89 8.95 17.18
C HIS A 34 0.20 10.31 16.96
N LYS A 35 -1.00 10.28 16.43
CA LYS A 35 -1.86 11.45 16.23
C LYS A 35 -3.31 11.09 16.54
N ASP A 36 -3.97 11.95 17.29
CA ASP A 36 -5.39 11.77 17.60
C ASP A 36 -6.28 12.44 16.55
N PHE A 37 -7.41 11.80 16.31
CA PHE A 37 -8.52 12.26 15.49
C PHE A 37 -9.80 12.12 16.31
N VAL A 38 -10.69 13.10 16.24
CA VAL A 38 -11.98 13.07 16.93
C VAL A 38 -13.06 12.91 15.88
N LEU A 39 -13.86 11.87 16.02
CA LEU A 39 -14.94 11.60 15.09
C LEU A 39 -16.11 12.56 15.33
N PRO A 40 -16.65 13.19 14.27
CA PRO A 40 -17.56 14.32 14.41
C PRO A 40 -18.94 13.94 14.97
N LEU A 41 -19.44 12.72 14.74
CA LEU A 41 -20.78 12.32 15.19
C LEU A 41 -20.75 11.77 16.63
N SER A 42 -19.84 10.83 16.92
CA SER A 42 -19.78 10.20 18.25
C SER A 42 -18.89 10.94 19.26
N GLY A 43 -17.99 11.82 18.81
CA GLY A 43 -16.93 12.39 19.64
C GLY A 43 -15.85 11.37 20.04
N VAL A 44 -15.89 10.14 19.51
CA VAL A 44 -14.89 9.11 19.79
C VAL A 44 -13.52 9.56 19.31
N ARG A 45 -12.53 9.42 20.17
CA ARG A 45 -11.12 9.69 19.86
C ARG A 45 -10.44 8.45 19.33
N LEU A 46 -9.89 8.54 18.11
CA LEU A 46 -9.02 7.55 17.50
C LEU A 46 -7.58 8.03 17.52
N THR A 47 -6.67 7.18 17.99
CA THR A 47 -5.23 7.42 17.93
C THR A 47 -4.64 6.60 16.78
N SER A 48 -4.10 7.27 15.77
CA SER A 48 -3.35 6.66 14.68
C SER A 48 -1.90 6.43 15.09
N TRP A 49 -1.36 5.24 14.80
CA TRP A 49 0.02 4.85 15.11
C TRP A 49 0.87 4.76 13.85
N THR A 50 1.97 5.50 13.82
CA THR A 50 2.94 5.53 12.73
C THR A 50 4.30 5.04 13.19
N MET A 51 4.66 3.83 12.78
CA MET A 51 6.00 3.27 12.98
C MET A 51 6.94 3.60 11.80
N LEU A 52 8.22 3.77 12.09
CA LEU A 52 9.25 4.08 11.10
C LEU A 52 9.50 2.88 10.19
N GLU A 53 9.26 3.05 8.89
CA GLU A 53 9.24 1.96 7.90
C GLU A 53 10.56 1.15 7.82
N SER A 54 11.71 1.80 8.02
CA SER A 54 13.03 1.14 7.98
C SER A 54 13.27 0.18 9.14
N GLU A 55 12.58 0.37 10.26
CA GLU A 55 12.79 -0.39 11.49
C GLU A 55 12.08 -1.76 11.46
N TYR A 56 11.03 -1.92 10.65
CA TYR A 56 10.34 -3.20 10.51
C TYR A 56 11.23 -4.33 9.98
N LYS A 57 12.32 -4.00 9.27
CA LYS A 57 13.27 -4.99 8.72
C LYS A 57 14.24 -5.55 9.75
N LYS A 58 14.35 -4.90 10.91
CA LYS A 58 15.26 -5.34 11.96
C LYS A 58 14.76 -6.65 12.55
N ASP A 59 15.70 -7.47 12.98
CA ASP A 59 15.43 -8.76 13.58
C ASP A 59 16.22 -8.89 14.89
N PRO A 60 15.53 -8.95 16.05
CA PRO A 60 14.08 -8.83 16.19
C PRO A 60 13.56 -7.44 15.81
N CYS A 61 12.31 -7.37 15.35
CA CYS A 61 11.64 -6.10 15.09
C CYS A 61 11.48 -5.33 16.42
N PRO A 62 11.81 -4.03 16.49
CA PRO A 62 11.74 -3.27 17.74
C PRO A 62 10.32 -2.87 18.12
N PHE A 63 9.31 -3.17 17.28
CA PHE A 63 7.92 -2.82 17.54
C PHE A 63 7.15 -4.03 18.10
N PRO A 64 6.19 -3.80 19.00
CA PRO A 64 5.37 -4.86 19.58
C PRO A 64 4.36 -5.48 18.60
N VAL A 65 4.14 -4.83 17.45
CA VAL A 65 3.22 -5.29 16.41
C VAL A 65 3.71 -4.87 15.03
N MET A 66 3.45 -5.71 14.03
CA MET A 66 3.83 -5.47 12.63
C MET A 66 2.80 -4.61 11.85
N ALA A 67 1.74 -4.15 12.51
CA ALA A 67 0.60 -3.49 11.87
C ALA A 67 0.99 -2.19 11.14
N ARG A 68 0.67 -2.11 9.85
CA ARG A 68 0.87 -0.92 9.03
C ARG A 68 -0.48 -0.30 8.68
N GLY A 69 -0.81 0.78 9.39
CA GLY A 69 -2.13 1.39 9.39
C GLY A 69 -2.92 0.88 10.59
N LEU A 70 -2.63 1.44 11.76
CA LEU A 70 -3.23 1.02 13.02
C LEU A 70 -3.88 2.23 13.67
N PHE A 71 -5.18 2.14 13.96
CA PHE A 71 -5.88 3.15 14.75
C PHE A 71 -6.54 2.45 15.92
N THR A 72 -6.36 3.00 17.11
CA THR A 72 -6.93 2.46 18.35
C THR A 72 -7.80 3.49 19.04
N ARG A 73 -8.75 3.03 19.85
CA ARG A 73 -9.52 3.87 20.74
C ARG A 73 -9.40 3.37 22.17
N LYS A 74 -9.50 4.30 23.11
CA LYS A 74 -9.63 4.00 24.53
C LYS A 74 -11.10 3.72 24.84
N VAL A 75 -11.41 2.58 25.44
CA VAL A 75 -12.78 2.18 25.82
C VAL A 75 -13.08 2.61 27.25
N ASP A 76 -12.11 2.41 28.13
CA ASP A 76 -12.11 2.81 29.54
C ASP A 76 -10.67 3.13 29.96
N ASP A 77 -10.44 3.46 31.23
CA ASP A 77 -9.13 3.89 31.73
C ASP A 77 -7.96 2.93 31.46
N LYS A 78 -8.23 1.63 31.29
CA LYS A 78 -7.23 0.57 31.16
C LYS A 78 -7.33 -0.21 29.85
N THR A 79 -8.42 -0.06 29.12
CA THR A 79 -8.74 -0.90 27.95
C THR A 79 -8.66 -0.12 26.65
N TYR A 80 -7.88 -0.67 25.71
CA TYR A 80 -7.82 -0.20 24.33
C TYR A 80 -8.45 -1.21 23.38
N GLN A 81 -9.04 -0.71 22.30
CA GLN A 81 -9.56 -1.50 21.19
C GLN A 81 -8.94 -1.02 19.88
N VAL A 82 -8.73 -1.95 18.96
CA VAL A 82 -8.41 -1.62 17.57
C VAL A 82 -9.68 -1.12 16.88
N ALA A 83 -9.60 0.05 16.27
CA ALA A 83 -10.67 0.64 15.46
C ALA A 83 -10.39 0.50 13.97
N VAL A 84 -9.11 0.51 13.57
CA VAL A 84 -8.69 0.28 12.18
C VAL A 84 -7.45 -0.60 12.18
N ARG A 85 -7.46 -1.64 11.35
CA ARG A 85 -6.40 -2.64 11.24
C ARG A 85 -5.99 -2.87 9.77
N GLY A 86 -4.90 -2.27 9.34
CA GLY A 86 -4.24 -2.57 8.06
C GLY A 86 -3.53 -3.93 8.05
N TYR A 87 -2.71 -4.25 7.05
CA TYR A 87 -1.92 -5.49 7.08
C TYR A 87 -0.71 -5.39 7.99
N ASP A 88 -0.13 -6.53 8.34
CA ASP A 88 1.26 -6.53 8.79
C ASP A 88 2.17 -6.02 7.70
N LYS A 89 3.26 -5.37 8.09
CA LYS A 89 4.29 -4.94 7.15
C LYS A 89 4.89 -6.17 6.48
N PHE A 90 4.60 -6.32 5.20
CA PHE A 90 5.21 -7.31 4.33
C PHE A 90 6.26 -6.70 3.40
N PHE A 91 7.19 -7.54 2.98
CA PHE A 91 8.39 -7.16 2.25
C PHE A 91 8.45 -7.83 0.88
N ASN A 92 9.27 -7.27 0.00
CA ASN A 92 9.57 -7.87 -1.28
C ASN A 92 10.31 -9.20 -1.07
N LEU A 93 10.13 -10.11 -2.02
CA LEU A 93 11.02 -11.26 -2.18
C LEU A 93 12.49 -10.79 -2.17
N GLY A 94 13.32 -11.49 -1.41
CA GLY A 94 14.74 -11.18 -1.21
C GLY A 94 15.07 -10.02 -0.27
N GLU A 95 14.08 -9.23 0.19
CA GLU A 95 14.32 -7.99 0.96
C GLU A 95 14.71 -8.23 2.43
N THR A 96 14.30 -9.36 3.01
CA THR A 96 14.55 -9.74 4.41
C THR A 96 14.94 -11.20 4.53
N LYS A 97 15.43 -11.63 5.69
CA LYS A 97 15.73 -13.06 5.93
C LYS A 97 14.50 -13.96 5.78
N PHE A 98 13.31 -13.44 6.10
CA PHE A 98 12.05 -14.17 6.03
C PHE A 98 11.43 -14.19 4.62
N THR A 99 11.95 -13.38 3.71
CA THR A 99 11.49 -13.35 2.32
C THR A 99 12.53 -13.91 1.35
N GLN A 100 13.50 -14.69 1.85
CA GLN A 100 14.38 -15.50 1.01
C GLN A 100 13.64 -16.77 0.57
N TRP A 101 13.93 -17.26 -0.65
CA TRP A 101 13.31 -18.48 -1.17
C TRP A 101 13.47 -19.66 -0.23
N THR A 102 14.68 -19.88 0.28
CA THR A 102 14.97 -20.96 1.24
C THR A 102 14.07 -20.90 2.46
N TRP A 103 13.89 -19.69 3.04
CA TRP A 103 13.00 -19.52 4.19
C TRP A 103 11.54 -19.78 3.83
N ILE A 104 11.06 -19.24 2.70
CA ILE A 104 9.67 -19.38 2.25
C ILE A 104 9.33 -20.86 2.03
N GLU A 105 10.22 -21.62 1.38
CA GLU A 105 10.04 -23.04 1.11
C GLU A 105 9.98 -23.87 2.39
N GLU A 106 10.82 -23.55 3.37
CA GLU A 106 10.89 -24.31 4.63
C GLU A 106 9.80 -23.93 5.63
N ASN A 107 9.28 -22.69 5.59
CA ASN A 107 8.50 -22.11 6.68
C ASN A 107 7.07 -21.71 6.31
N THR A 108 6.67 -21.82 5.03
CA THR A 108 5.32 -21.47 4.58
C THR A 108 4.58 -22.66 4.01
N ILE A 109 3.26 -22.59 4.06
CA ILE A 109 2.34 -23.56 3.49
C ILE A 109 1.29 -22.87 2.63
N GLY A 110 0.91 -23.55 1.56
CA GLY A 110 -0.21 -23.17 0.72
C GLY A 110 -1.58 -23.52 1.32
N PRO A 111 -2.66 -23.30 0.56
CA PRO A 111 -2.64 -22.69 -0.78
C PRO A 111 -2.13 -21.24 -0.74
N TYR A 112 -1.51 -20.80 -1.82
CA TYR A 112 -0.96 -19.45 -1.98
C TYR A 112 -1.94 -18.61 -2.78
N GLU A 113 -2.49 -17.57 -2.17
CA GLU A 113 -3.32 -16.60 -2.90
C GLU A 113 -2.38 -15.56 -3.52
N VAL A 114 -2.43 -15.43 -4.84
CA VAL A 114 -1.67 -14.44 -5.61
C VAL A 114 -2.63 -13.34 -6.01
N THR A 115 -2.55 -12.19 -5.35
CA THR A 115 -3.41 -11.04 -5.62
C THR A 115 -2.67 -9.99 -6.44
N SER A 116 -3.34 -9.42 -7.46
CA SER A 116 -2.80 -8.30 -8.21
C SER A 116 -2.51 -7.13 -7.28
N LYS A 117 -1.30 -6.58 -7.39
CA LYS A 117 -0.94 -5.40 -6.63
C LYS A 117 -1.33 -4.15 -7.42
N GLU A 118 -2.54 -3.65 -7.16
CA GLU A 118 -3.01 -2.37 -7.68
C GLU A 118 -2.05 -1.22 -7.24
N ASN A 119 -1.97 -0.17 -8.05
CA ASN A 119 -0.98 0.89 -7.95
C ASN A 119 -1.64 2.23 -7.62
N GLY A 120 -1.99 2.42 -6.35
CA GLY A 120 -2.61 3.65 -5.88
C GLY A 120 -2.21 3.99 -4.45
N CYS A 121 -3.21 4.41 -3.68
CA CYS A 121 -3.06 4.77 -2.28
C CYS A 121 -3.97 3.94 -1.38
N ILE A 122 -3.37 3.30 -0.38
CA ILE A 122 -4.13 2.46 0.57
C ILE A 122 -5.13 3.28 1.40
N ILE A 123 -6.34 2.75 1.46
CA ILE A 123 -7.48 3.25 2.21
C ILE A 123 -7.97 2.16 3.15
N PHE A 124 -8.33 2.58 4.37
CA PHE A 124 -9.01 1.74 5.34
C PHE A 124 -10.42 2.25 5.56
N ILE A 125 -11.39 1.34 5.54
CA ILE A 125 -12.79 1.61 5.83
C ILE A 125 -13.18 0.73 7.01
N SER A 126 -13.53 1.36 8.11
CA SER A 126 -13.97 0.71 9.35
C SER A 126 -15.22 1.43 9.90
N ALA A 127 -15.68 1.05 11.08
CA ALA A 127 -16.79 1.72 11.76
C ALA A 127 -16.61 1.64 13.28
N VAL A 128 -16.87 2.74 13.98
CA VAL A 128 -16.83 2.78 15.45
C VAL A 128 -18.20 2.54 16.09
N SER A 129 -19.26 2.64 15.29
CA SER A 129 -20.65 2.42 15.66
C SER A 129 -21.46 2.05 14.41
N GLU A 130 -22.73 1.70 14.59
CA GLU A 130 -23.64 1.36 13.49
C GLU A 130 -23.91 2.54 12.54
N ASN A 131 -23.64 3.77 12.96
CA ASN A 131 -23.99 4.99 12.21
C ASN A 131 -22.79 5.89 11.87
N GLU A 132 -21.56 5.46 12.17
CA GLU A 132 -20.37 6.27 11.93
C GLU A 132 -19.23 5.43 11.34
N VAL A 133 -19.11 5.54 10.03
CA VAL A 133 -18.01 4.99 9.24
C VAL A 133 -16.74 5.78 9.48
N VAL A 134 -15.61 5.07 9.43
CA VAL A 134 -14.26 5.62 9.55
C VAL A 134 -13.56 5.33 8.23
N VAL A 135 -13.23 6.38 7.47
CA VAL A 135 -12.40 6.28 6.26
C VAL A 135 -11.06 6.95 6.52
N THR A 136 -9.98 6.21 6.32
CA THR A 136 -8.62 6.70 6.57
C THR A 136 -7.70 6.37 5.41
N SER A 137 -6.71 7.22 5.16
CA SER A 137 -5.52 6.82 4.42
C SER A 137 -4.59 6.07 5.38
N LYS A 138 -3.37 5.73 4.94
CA LYS A 138 -2.41 4.96 5.76
C LYS A 138 -2.32 5.39 7.24
N HIS A 139 -2.23 6.70 7.50
CA HIS A 139 -1.98 7.26 8.84
C HIS A 139 -2.81 8.53 9.15
N SER A 140 -3.80 8.86 8.31
CA SER A 140 -4.56 10.11 8.47
C SER A 140 -6.02 9.96 8.08
N MET A 141 -6.83 10.83 8.66
CA MET A 141 -8.23 11.06 8.28
C MET A 141 -8.38 12.41 7.59
N ALA A 142 -9.49 12.60 6.90
CA ALA A 142 -9.94 13.88 6.38
C ALA A 142 -10.88 14.57 7.38
N ASP A 143 -10.85 15.90 7.43
CA ASP A 143 -11.77 16.72 8.22
C ASP A 143 -12.05 18.02 7.44
N PRO A 144 -13.25 18.19 6.83
CA PRO A 144 -14.39 17.26 6.83
C PRO A 144 -14.10 15.92 6.12
N ILE A 145 -14.94 14.89 6.37
CA ILE A 145 -14.72 13.51 5.89
C ILE A 145 -14.57 13.39 4.38
N ASP A 146 -15.13 14.31 3.61
CA ASP A 146 -15.14 14.37 2.15
C ASP A 146 -14.16 15.41 1.58
N ASP A 147 -13.20 15.91 2.37
CA ASP A 147 -12.20 16.86 1.89
C ASP A 147 -11.33 16.25 0.77
N GLN A 148 -11.51 16.76 -0.45
CA GLN A 148 -10.83 16.31 -1.66
C GLN A 148 -9.33 16.62 -1.68
N ALA A 149 -8.82 17.47 -0.78
CA ALA A 149 -7.38 17.68 -0.61
C ALA A 149 -6.68 16.46 0.03
N HIS A 150 -7.46 15.55 0.62
CA HIS A 150 -6.95 14.40 1.35
C HIS A 150 -7.40 13.09 0.70
N HIS A 151 -6.48 12.13 0.64
CA HIS A 151 -6.73 10.78 0.13
C HIS A 151 -7.96 10.11 0.75
N ALA A 152 -8.17 10.29 2.07
CA ALA A 152 -9.32 9.73 2.77
C ALA A 152 -10.66 10.36 2.31
N GLY A 153 -10.68 11.64 1.96
CA GLY A 153 -11.91 12.32 1.52
C GLY A 153 -12.28 11.99 0.07
N VAL A 154 -11.29 11.89 -0.80
CA VAL A 154 -11.49 11.35 -2.16
C VAL A 154 -11.98 9.91 -2.09
N ALA A 155 -11.40 9.08 -1.22
CA ALA A 155 -11.83 7.72 -1.00
C ALA A 155 -13.26 7.63 -0.46
N TYR A 156 -13.65 8.50 0.49
CA TYR A 156 -15.03 8.55 0.98
C TYR A 156 -16.02 8.90 -0.13
N THR A 157 -15.65 9.82 -1.02
CA THR A 157 -16.49 10.18 -2.19
C THR A 157 -16.63 8.99 -3.16
N TRP A 158 -15.55 8.26 -3.42
CA TRP A 158 -15.61 7.02 -4.21
C TRP A 158 -16.42 5.92 -3.53
N LEU A 159 -16.32 5.79 -2.21
CA LEU A 159 -17.11 4.84 -1.44
C LEU A 159 -18.61 5.10 -1.60
N LEU A 160 -19.04 6.37 -1.52
CA LEU A 160 -20.44 6.73 -1.76
C LEU A 160 -20.91 6.35 -3.17
N LYS A 161 -20.09 6.60 -4.20
CA LYS A 161 -20.41 6.23 -5.60
C LYS A 161 -20.54 4.71 -5.77
N HIS A 162 -19.63 3.94 -5.17
CA HIS A 162 -19.66 2.48 -5.22
C HIS A 162 -20.90 1.91 -4.54
N LEU A 163 -21.24 2.42 -3.35
CA LEU A 163 -22.44 2.01 -2.62
C LEU A 163 -23.72 2.34 -3.38
N ASP A 164 -23.82 3.54 -3.96
CA ASP A 164 -24.96 3.95 -4.79
C ASP A 164 -25.13 3.00 -6.00
N SER A 165 -24.03 2.62 -6.66
CA SER A 165 -24.06 1.66 -7.77
C SER A 165 -24.57 0.27 -7.40
N ALA A 166 -24.46 -0.12 -6.12
CA ALA A 166 -24.97 -1.37 -5.57
C ALA A 166 -26.35 -1.23 -4.89
N GLY A 167 -26.95 -0.02 -4.89
CA GLY A 167 -28.19 0.26 -4.18
C GLY A 167 -28.06 0.14 -2.66
N ARG A 168 -26.87 0.40 -2.12
CA ARG A 168 -26.54 0.32 -0.69
C ARG A 168 -26.31 1.72 -0.12
N SER A 169 -26.51 1.85 1.19
CA SER A 169 -26.24 3.08 1.94
C SER A 169 -24.98 2.96 2.80
N ILE A 170 -24.40 4.12 3.14
CA ILE A 170 -23.24 4.18 4.05
C ILE A 170 -23.58 3.68 5.46
N SER A 171 -24.83 3.85 5.92
CA SER A 171 -25.30 3.35 7.22
C SER A 171 -25.36 1.83 7.24
N GLU A 172 -25.84 1.19 6.16
CA GLU A 172 -25.82 -0.28 6.06
C GLU A 172 -24.40 -0.83 6.09
N LEU A 173 -23.47 -0.19 5.37
CA LEU A 173 -22.06 -0.58 5.41
C LEU A 173 -21.47 -0.40 6.81
N SER A 174 -21.72 0.74 7.46
CA SER A 174 -21.23 1.02 8.82
C SER A 174 -21.75 -0.01 9.82
N LEU A 175 -23.04 -0.36 9.75
CA LEU A 175 -23.64 -1.41 10.56
C LEU A 175 -22.97 -2.77 10.31
N TRP A 176 -22.75 -3.15 9.05
CA TRP A 176 -22.12 -4.41 8.70
C TRP A 176 -20.68 -4.49 9.22
N ILE A 177 -19.89 -3.45 8.99
CA ILE A 177 -18.49 -3.38 9.43
C ILE A 177 -18.41 -3.45 10.96
N HIS A 178 -19.24 -2.67 11.65
CA HIS A 178 -19.26 -2.64 13.11
C HIS A 178 -19.66 -4.01 13.69
N LYS A 179 -20.69 -4.65 13.13
CA LYS A 179 -21.16 -5.97 13.54
C LYS A 179 -20.09 -7.06 13.39
N HIS A 180 -19.32 -7.03 12.31
CA HIS A 180 -18.25 -8.01 12.07
C HIS A 180 -16.91 -7.63 12.72
N ASN A 181 -16.81 -6.42 13.26
CA ASN A 181 -15.58 -5.87 13.85
C ASN A 181 -14.38 -5.98 12.89
N VAL A 182 -14.54 -5.45 11.67
CA VAL A 182 -13.53 -5.54 10.61
C VAL A 182 -13.07 -4.17 10.10
N THR A 183 -11.97 -4.17 9.35
CA THR A 183 -11.48 -3.11 8.50
C THR A 183 -11.42 -3.63 7.07
N MET A 184 -12.14 -3.00 6.15
CA MET A 184 -11.96 -3.21 4.72
C MET A 184 -10.73 -2.43 4.24
N VAL A 185 -9.86 -3.10 3.48
CA VAL A 185 -8.61 -2.54 2.97
C VAL A 185 -8.68 -2.46 1.46
N ALA A 186 -8.68 -1.23 0.95
CA ALA A 186 -8.78 -0.95 -0.47
C ALA A 186 -7.60 -0.11 -0.96
N GLU A 187 -7.33 -0.17 -2.25
CA GLU A 187 -6.42 0.75 -2.94
C GLU A 187 -7.28 1.77 -3.71
N LEU A 188 -7.09 3.06 -3.44
CA LEU A 188 -7.67 4.14 -4.25
C LEU A 188 -6.79 4.34 -5.49
N CYS A 189 -7.36 4.07 -6.66
CA CYS A 189 -6.74 4.28 -7.95
C CYS A 189 -7.58 5.30 -8.73
N ASP A 190 -7.06 6.50 -8.96
CA ASP A 190 -7.78 7.56 -9.66
C ASP A 190 -6.81 8.62 -10.22
N ASP A 191 -6.49 8.52 -11.51
CA ASP A 191 -5.54 9.42 -12.16
C ASP A 191 -6.02 10.88 -12.21
N ASN A 192 -7.34 11.12 -12.12
CA ASN A 192 -7.90 12.47 -11.99
C ASN A 192 -7.58 13.10 -10.64
N PHE A 193 -7.34 12.28 -9.61
CA PHE A 193 -6.88 12.74 -8.30
C PHE A 193 -5.34 12.72 -8.22
N GLU A 194 -4.71 11.56 -8.33
CA GLU A 194 -3.26 11.37 -8.21
C GLU A 194 -2.80 10.26 -9.15
N GLN A 195 -1.93 10.58 -10.13
CA GLN A 195 -1.31 9.57 -10.97
C GLN A 195 -0.15 8.89 -10.22
N HIS A 196 -0.04 7.57 -10.37
CA HIS A 196 1.04 6.79 -9.79
C HIS A 196 2.11 6.40 -10.82
N VAL A 197 2.22 5.13 -11.18
CA VAL A 197 3.12 4.62 -12.24
C VAL A 197 2.31 3.98 -13.34
N LEU A 198 1.25 3.26 -12.97
CA LEU A 198 0.30 2.65 -13.89
C LEU A 198 -0.89 3.58 -14.10
N GLU A 199 -1.51 3.46 -15.27
CA GLU A 199 -2.65 4.26 -15.65
C GLU A 199 -3.95 3.66 -15.09
N TYR A 200 -4.81 4.54 -14.60
CA TYR A 200 -6.17 4.25 -14.18
C TYR A 200 -7.12 5.25 -14.83
N PRO A 201 -7.58 4.97 -16.06
CA PRO A 201 -8.56 5.81 -16.73
C PRO A 201 -9.91 5.83 -15.99
N PRO A 202 -10.80 6.80 -16.29
CA PRO A 202 -12.03 7.01 -15.52
C PRO A 202 -12.91 5.78 -15.32
N GLU A 203 -12.94 4.87 -16.30
CA GLU A 203 -13.70 3.61 -16.28
C GLU A 203 -13.12 2.53 -15.36
N THR A 204 -11.85 2.65 -14.98
CA THR A 204 -11.18 1.78 -13.99
C THR A 204 -10.90 2.50 -12.68
N SER A 205 -11.08 3.83 -12.60
CA SER A 205 -10.94 4.55 -11.34
C SER A 205 -11.88 4.05 -10.23
N GLY A 206 -11.41 4.12 -9.00
CA GLY A 206 -12.16 3.88 -7.77
C GLY A 206 -11.38 3.11 -6.70
N LEU A 207 -12.13 2.61 -5.72
CA LEU A 207 -11.59 1.75 -4.66
C LEU A 207 -11.56 0.28 -5.09
N TYR A 208 -10.36 -0.30 -5.10
CA TYR A 208 -10.11 -1.73 -5.30
C TYR A 208 -9.92 -2.41 -3.95
N LEU A 209 -10.95 -3.13 -3.48
CA LEU A 209 -10.88 -3.95 -2.29
C LEU A 209 -9.93 -5.12 -2.52
N HIS A 210 -8.94 -5.25 -1.64
CA HIS A 210 -7.93 -6.32 -1.70
C HIS A 210 -7.72 -7.01 -0.35
N GLY A 211 -8.54 -6.69 0.65
CA GLY A 211 -8.81 -7.60 1.76
C GLY A 211 -9.60 -6.97 2.89
N ILE A 212 -9.90 -7.80 3.87
CA ILE A 212 -10.70 -7.45 5.05
C ILE A 212 -10.00 -8.06 6.25
N ASN A 213 -9.65 -7.23 7.22
CA ASN A 213 -8.95 -7.64 8.43
C ASN A 213 -9.88 -7.51 9.62
N TYR A 214 -9.84 -8.45 10.55
CA TYR A 214 -10.51 -8.27 11.83
C TYR A 214 -9.79 -7.18 12.63
N ASN A 215 -10.55 -6.41 13.40
CA ASN A 215 -10.03 -5.36 14.27
C ASN A 215 -9.46 -5.98 15.55
N GLU A 216 -8.44 -6.80 15.35
CA GLU A 216 -7.64 -7.49 16.35
C GLU A 216 -6.20 -7.00 16.25
N ILE A 217 -5.44 -7.08 17.34
CA ILE A 217 -4.07 -6.55 17.34
C ILE A 217 -3.13 -7.41 16.49
N HIS A 218 -3.27 -8.73 16.59
CA HIS A 218 -2.60 -9.69 15.72
C HIS A 218 -3.38 -9.81 14.41
N LEU A 219 -2.66 -9.97 13.29
CA LEU A 219 -3.30 -10.00 11.99
C LEU A 219 -4.16 -11.26 11.85
N HIS A 220 -5.46 -11.05 11.69
CA HIS A 220 -6.41 -12.04 11.23
C HIS A 220 -7.17 -11.43 10.04
N THR A 221 -7.19 -12.14 8.92
CA THR A 221 -7.59 -11.58 7.62
C THR A 221 -8.40 -12.60 6.82
N MET A 222 -9.44 -12.13 6.14
CA MET A 222 -10.36 -12.99 5.39
C MET A 222 -9.69 -13.55 4.11
N PRO A 223 -10.02 -14.78 3.71
CA PRO A 223 -9.65 -15.36 2.42
C PRO A 223 -10.03 -14.46 1.24
N SER A 224 -9.27 -14.49 0.14
CA SER A 224 -9.48 -13.58 -1.00
C SER A 224 -10.82 -13.79 -1.72
N ASP A 225 -11.38 -14.99 -1.71
CA ASP A 225 -12.70 -15.28 -2.26
C ASP A 225 -13.83 -14.63 -1.46
N GLU A 226 -13.80 -14.71 -0.13
CA GLU A 226 -14.75 -13.99 0.74
C GLU A 226 -14.66 -12.48 0.52
N VAL A 227 -13.43 -11.94 0.45
CA VAL A 227 -13.19 -10.52 0.14
C VAL A 227 -13.83 -10.13 -1.19
N ARG A 228 -13.72 -10.97 -2.22
CA ARG A 228 -14.30 -10.70 -3.53
C ARG A 228 -15.82 -10.64 -3.48
N GLU A 229 -16.46 -11.60 -2.83
CA GLU A 229 -17.92 -11.64 -2.76
C GLU A 229 -18.46 -10.46 -1.94
N ILE A 230 -17.83 -10.13 -0.82
CA ILE A 230 -18.19 -8.95 -0.02
C ILE A 230 -17.94 -7.66 -0.81
N GLY A 231 -16.80 -7.54 -1.50
CA GLY A 231 -16.50 -6.37 -2.34
C GLY A 231 -17.58 -6.12 -3.40
N ARG A 232 -18.01 -7.18 -4.09
CA ARG A 232 -19.11 -7.13 -5.07
C ARG A 232 -20.44 -6.75 -4.43
N GLU A 233 -20.76 -7.27 -3.25
CA GLU A 233 -21.99 -6.93 -2.52
C GLU A 233 -22.11 -5.43 -2.23
N TRP A 234 -20.98 -4.78 -1.94
CA TRP A 234 -20.90 -3.35 -1.61
C TRP A 234 -20.51 -2.45 -2.80
N GLY A 235 -20.48 -3.00 -4.02
CA GLY A 235 -20.17 -2.26 -5.25
C GLY A 235 -18.71 -1.82 -5.40
N LEU A 236 -17.81 -2.30 -4.53
CA LEU A 236 -16.38 -2.04 -4.64
C LEU A 236 -15.79 -2.82 -5.81
N ARG A 237 -14.75 -2.27 -6.44
CA ARG A 237 -13.90 -3.05 -7.35
C ARG A 237 -13.14 -4.07 -6.52
N VAL A 238 -12.83 -5.22 -7.09
CA VAL A 238 -12.06 -6.27 -6.40
C VAL A 238 -10.75 -6.49 -7.14
N ALA A 239 -9.65 -6.54 -6.39
CA ALA A 239 -8.36 -6.91 -6.95
C ALA A 239 -8.42 -8.36 -7.49
N PRO A 240 -8.00 -8.61 -8.75
CA PRO A 240 -7.92 -9.97 -9.28
C PRO A 240 -7.01 -10.85 -8.42
N PHE A 241 -7.35 -12.14 -8.33
CA PHE A 241 -6.53 -13.10 -7.63
C PHE A 241 -6.70 -14.50 -8.20
N THR A 242 -5.63 -15.28 -8.06
CA THR A 242 -5.63 -16.72 -8.31
C THR A 242 -5.09 -17.46 -7.10
N VAL A 243 -5.36 -18.76 -7.02
CA VAL A 243 -4.93 -19.62 -5.93
C VAL A 243 -4.03 -20.71 -6.50
N LEU A 244 -2.80 -20.76 -6.02
CA LEU A 244 -1.79 -21.72 -6.46
C LEU A 244 -1.50 -22.74 -5.36
N PRO A 245 -1.25 -24.02 -5.71
CA PRO A 245 -1.18 -25.09 -4.73
C PRO A 245 0.13 -25.08 -3.92
N ASP A 246 1.24 -24.63 -4.52
CA ASP A 246 2.58 -24.81 -3.97
C ASP A 246 3.55 -23.65 -4.27
N VAL A 247 4.69 -23.66 -3.57
CA VAL A 247 5.75 -22.65 -3.71
C VAL A 247 6.37 -22.66 -5.11
N GLN A 248 6.42 -23.82 -5.77
CA GLN A 248 7.00 -23.93 -7.11
C GLN A 248 6.18 -23.09 -8.11
N SER A 249 4.86 -23.15 -8.02
CA SER A 249 3.95 -22.30 -8.80
C SER A 249 4.20 -20.80 -8.56
N ILE A 250 4.62 -20.40 -7.34
CA ILE A 250 4.95 -19.01 -7.03
C ILE A 250 6.30 -18.59 -7.64
N LYS A 251 7.27 -19.51 -7.73
CA LYS A 251 8.52 -19.25 -8.47
C LYS A 251 8.26 -19.07 -9.96
N ASP A 252 7.31 -19.81 -10.52
CA ASP A 252 6.92 -19.65 -11.91
C ASP A 252 6.28 -18.27 -12.16
N VAL A 253 5.47 -17.78 -11.21
CA VAL A 253 4.96 -16.39 -11.22
C VAL A 253 6.08 -15.35 -11.10
N GLU A 254 7.11 -15.60 -10.27
CA GLU A 254 8.27 -14.72 -10.20
C GLU A 254 9.01 -14.65 -11.54
N ALA A 255 9.19 -15.80 -12.19
CA ALA A 255 9.86 -15.88 -13.48
C ALA A 255 9.07 -15.17 -14.58
N SER A 256 7.73 -15.30 -14.60
CA SER A 256 6.91 -14.62 -15.60
C SER A 256 6.94 -13.10 -15.42
N LEU A 257 6.83 -12.59 -14.19
CA LEU A 257 6.87 -11.14 -13.88
C LEU A 257 8.21 -10.46 -14.20
N ARG A 258 9.28 -11.21 -14.52
CA ARG A 258 10.55 -10.65 -15.01
C ARG A 258 10.52 -10.33 -16.50
N HIS A 259 9.64 -10.99 -17.25
CA HIS A 259 9.58 -10.91 -18.71
C HIS A 259 8.28 -10.27 -19.21
N GLU A 260 7.21 -10.41 -18.45
CA GLU A 260 5.88 -9.89 -18.75
C GLU A 260 5.54 -8.80 -17.73
N ASP A 261 5.04 -7.66 -18.19
CA ASP A 261 4.50 -6.57 -17.36
C ASP A 261 3.02 -6.77 -16.99
N GLU A 262 2.41 -7.84 -17.51
CA GLU A 262 1.01 -8.16 -17.31
C GLU A 262 0.78 -9.34 -16.35
N PHE A 263 -0.31 -9.26 -15.61
CA PHE A 263 -0.89 -10.37 -14.87
C PHE A 263 -2.39 -10.39 -15.17
N GLU A 264 -2.90 -11.54 -15.62
CA GLU A 264 -4.29 -11.67 -16.13
C GLU A 264 -4.66 -10.62 -17.21
N ASN A 265 -3.74 -10.35 -18.14
CA ASN A 265 -3.88 -9.35 -19.23
C ASN A 265 -4.05 -7.90 -18.76
N ARG A 266 -3.54 -7.56 -17.56
CA ARG A 266 -3.47 -6.18 -17.06
C ARG A 266 -2.06 -5.87 -16.59
N GLN A 267 -1.57 -4.68 -16.93
CA GLN A 267 -0.33 -4.17 -16.33
C GLN A 267 -0.48 -4.09 -14.81
N VAL A 268 0.51 -4.62 -14.09
CA VAL A 268 0.51 -4.64 -12.61
C VAL A 268 1.83 -4.15 -12.04
N GLU A 269 1.80 -3.57 -10.83
CA GLU A 269 3.03 -3.27 -10.09
C GLU A 269 3.81 -4.56 -9.75
N GLY A 270 3.06 -5.66 -9.69
CA GLY A 270 3.48 -6.98 -9.30
C GLY A 270 2.31 -7.67 -8.59
N VAL A 271 2.64 -8.60 -7.71
CA VAL A 271 1.66 -9.38 -6.96
C VAL A 271 1.98 -9.39 -5.47
N VAL A 272 0.94 -9.54 -4.65
CA VAL A 272 1.07 -9.86 -3.23
C VAL A 272 0.70 -11.33 -3.06
N ILE A 273 1.62 -12.09 -2.46
CA ILE A 273 1.41 -13.49 -2.12
C ILE A 273 0.93 -13.56 -0.69
N ARG A 274 -0.25 -14.14 -0.47
CA ARG A 274 -0.82 -14.42 0.85
C ARG A 274 -0.74 -15.92 1.08
N CYS A 275 -0.09 -16.32 2.16
CA CYS A 275 -0.03 -17.71 2.59
C CYS A 275 -0.02 -17.78 4.11
N ARG A 276 0.33 -18.95 4.66
CA ARG A 276 0.50 -19.13 6.09
C ARG A 276 1.89 -19.65 6.40
N THR A 277 2.40 -19.33 7.58
CA THR A 277 3.56 -20.05 8.11
C THR A 277 3.19 -21.48 8.49
N ASN A 278 4.17 -22.34 8.77
CA ASN A 278 3.93 -23.68 9.33
C ASN A 278 3.13 -23.63 10.66
N ALA A 279 3.24 -22.52 11.41
CA ALA A 279 2.46 -22.25 12.61
C ALA A 279 1.02 -21.75 12.31
N LYS A 280 0.61 -21.77 11.03
CA LYS A 280 -0.70 -21.33 10.53
C LYS A 280 -1.00 -19.83 10.72
N LEU A 281 0.02 -19.02 10.96
CA LEU A 281 -0.12 -17.56 11.05
C LEU A 281 -0.13 -16.94 9.65
N PRO A 282 -0.91 -15.88 9.37
CA PRO A 282 -0.87 -15.18 8.09
C PRO A 282 0.54 -14.68 7.77
N PHE A 283 1.02 -14.96 6.57
CA PHE A 283 2.33 -14.50 6.09
C PHE A 283 2.22 -13.99 4.68
N PHE A 284 2.59 -12.72 4.49
CA PHE A 284 2.49 -12.06 3.20
C PHE A 284 3.90 -11.65 2.74
N PHE A 285 4.13 -11.74 1.44
CA PHE A 285 5.26 -11.13 0.77
C PHE A 285 4.82 -10.64 -0.61
N LYS A 286 5.66 -9.84 -1.27
CA LYS A 286 5.33 -9.31 -2.61
C LYS A 286 6.44 -9.59 -3.59
N ILE A 287 6.06 -9.72 -4.85
CA ILE A 287 6.97 -9.82 -5.99
C ILE A 287 6.63 -8.64 -6.89
N LYS A 288 7.61 -7.81 -7.20
CA LYS A 288 7.44 -6.63 -8.03
C LYS A 288 7.90 -6.91 -9.45
N ASN A 289 7.21 -6.30 -10.39
CA ASN A 289 7.59 -6.31 -11.79
C ASN A 289 8.82 -5.42 -12.03
N ASP A 290 9.75 -5.87 -12.87
CA ASP A 290 10.99 -5.14 -13.16
C ASP A 290 10.74 -3.89 -14.03
N THR A 291 9.88 -3.99 -15.05
CA THR A 291 9.42 -2.85 -15.87
C THR A 291 8.77 -1.78 -15.00
N TYR A 292 7.88 -2.18 -14.08
CA TYR A 292 7.30 -1.25 -13.10
C TYR A 292 8.38 -0.57 -12.25
N ASN A 293 9.39 -1.32 -11.77
CA ASN A 293 10.45 -0.76 -10.95
C ASN A 293 11.30 0.28 -11.70
N GLU A 294 11.49 0.08 -13.01
CA GLU A 294 12.14 1.03 -13.91
C GLU A 294 11.29 2.29 -14.08
N TRP A 295 10.01 2.17 -14.44
CA TRP A 295 9.11 3.32 -14.56
C TRP A 295 8.94 4.10 -13.26
N ARG A 296 8.93 3.40 -12.12
CA ARG A 296 8.94 4.04 -10.81
C ARG A 296 10.22 4.85 -10.61
N GLU A 297 11.37 4.32 -11.00
CA GLU A 297 12.64 5.04 -10.93
C GLU A 297 12.63 6.29 -11.81
N TRP A 298 12.09 6.20 -13.03
CA TRP A 298 11.91 7.34 -13.92
C TRP A 298 11.07 8.46 -13.27
N ARG A 299 9.97 8.11 -12.61
CA ARG A 299 9.18 9.10 -11.87
C ARG A 299 9.99 9.81 -10.78
N GLU A 300 10.75 9.06 -10.00
CA GLU A 300 11.58 9.64 -8.93
C GLU A 300 12.73 10.49 -9.50
N ILE A 301 13.33 10.08 -10.63
CA ILE A 301 14.32 10.86 -11.37
C ILE A 301 13.73 12.20 -11.80
N THR A 302 12.55 12.22 -12.44
CA THR A 302 11.90 13.47 -12.86
C THR A 302 11.60 14.38 -11.67
N LYS A 303 11.07 13.83 -10.56
CA LYS A 303 10.84 14.60 -9.33
C LYS A 303 12.13 15.21 -8.78
N ALA A 304 13.23 14.46 -8.82
CA ALA A 304 14.54 14.92 -8.36
C ALA A 304 15.09 16.03 -9.25
N ILE A 305 15.06 15.86 -10.58
CA ILE A 305 15.48 16.88 -11.56
C ILE A 305 14.68 18.18 -11.37
N LEU A 306 13.34 18.10 -11.28
CA LEU A 306 12.45 19.25 -11.05
C LEU A 306 12.65 19.95 -9.70
N SER A 307 13.34 19.30 -8.77
CA SER A 307 13.61 19.82 -7.43
C SER A 307 15.09 20.14 -7.20
N ASP A 308 15.91 20.06 -8.26
CA ASP A 308 17.37 20.20 -8.20
C ASP A 308 18.02 19.32 -7.13
N LYS A 309 17.58 18.05 -7.07
CA LYS A 309 18.08 17.03 -6.14
C LYS A 309 18.84 15.94 -6.89
N ASN A 310 19.79 15.33 -6.19
CA ASN A 310 20.49 14.15 -6.68
C ASN A 310 19.53 12.96 -6.86
N TYR A 311 19.80 12.17 -7.89
CA TYR A 311 19.09 10.93 -8.20
C TYR A 311 20.09 9.82 -8.57
N ARG A 312 19.62 8.57 -8.56
CA ARG A 312 20.39 7.39 -8.95
C ARG A 312 19.67 6.68 -10.09
N CYS A 313 20.44 6.11 -11.00
CA CYS A 313 19.94 5.28 -12.09
C CYS A 313 20.42 3.85 -11.83
N ARG A 314 19.50 2.94 -11.50
CA ARG A 314 19.79 1.52 -11.34
C ARG A 314 19.65 0.77 -12.65
N PHE A 315 18.73 1.21 -13.50
CA PHE A 315 18.55 0.65 -14.84
C PHE A 315 19.35 1.43 -15.88
N GLU A 316 19.82 0.75 -16.92
CA GLU A 316 20.57 1.39 -18.00
C GLU A 316 19.73 2.44 -18.72
N ARG A 317 18.45 2.13 -19.03
CA ARG A 317 17.54 3.07 -19.69
C ARG A 317 17.28 4.31 -18.86
N SER A 318 17.32 4.21 -17.53
CA SER A 318 17.17 5.36 -16.62
C SER A 318 18.22 6.44 -16.84
N ILE A 319 19.43 6.08 -17.29
CA ILE A 319 20.50 7.04 -17.60
C ILE A 319 20.08 7.92 -18.78
N TYR A 320 19.63 7.28 -19.86
CA TYR A 320 19.13 7.96 -21.06
C TYR A 320 17.84 8.74 -20.78
N TYR A 321 16.92 8.17 -20.01
CA TYR A 321 15.71 8.83 -19.55
C TYR A 321 16.04 10.14 -18.82
N ALA A 322 17.00 10.11 -17.89
CA ALA A 322 17.36 11.31 -17.14
C ALA A 322 17.93 12.43 -18.02
N GLN A 323 18.69 12.08 -19.06
CA GLN A 323 19.17 13.06 -20.04
C GLN A 323 18.03 13.59 -20.91
N TRP A 324 17.19 12.70 -21.43
CA TRP A 324 16.02 13.05 -22.23
C TRP A 324 15.08 14.00 -21.48
N VAL A 325 14.79 13.74 -20.20
CA VAL A 325 13.98 14.64 -19.36
C VAL A 325 14.61 16.03 -19.24
N LYS A 326 15.93 16.14 -19.08
CA LYS A 326 16.61 17.45 -19.00
C LYS A 326 16.54 18.25 -20.31
N GLU A 327 16.50 17.56 -21.44
CA GLU A 327 16.32 18.19 -22.75
C GLU A 327 14.86 18.60 -22.97
N ARG A 328 13.91 17.69 -22.71
CA ARG A 328 12.47 18.01 -22.79
C ARG A 328 12.06 19.11 -21.82
N LEU A 329 12.74 19.29 -20.69
CA LEU A 329 12.50 20.42 -19.80
C LEU A 329 12.85 21.78 -20.42
N LYS A 330 13.78 21.82 -21.39
CA LYS A 330 14.14 23.04 -22.13
C LYS A 330 13.15 23.33 -23.25
N ASP A 331 12.76 22.29 -23.98
CA ASP A 331 11.94 22.42 -25.19
C ASP A 331 10.44 22.38 -24.91
N HIS A 332 10.02 21.62 -23.88
CA HIS A 332 8.64 21.35 -23.47
C HIS A 332 8.43 21.52 -21.95
N PRO A 333 8.71 22.69 -21.35
CA PRO A 333 8.52 22.92 -19.92
C PRO A 333 7.07 22.70 -19.47
N GLU A 334 6.09 22.88 -20.36
CA GLU A 334 4.66 22.71 -20.09
C GLU A 334 4.28 21.29 -19.67
N TRP A 335 4.99 20.27 -20.18
CA TRP A 335 4.73 18.86 -19.84
C TRP A 335 4.92 18.57 -18.35
N PHE A 336 5.80 19.33 -17.69
CA PHE A 336 6.21 19.09 -16.30
C PHE A 336 5.54 20.03 -15.29
N SER A 337 4.73 20.99 -15.76
CA SER A 337 4.12 22.04 -14.93
C SER A 337 3.31 21.50 -13.73
N GLN A 338 2.61 20.38 -13.92
CA GLN A 338 1.80 19.73 -12.89
C GLN A 338 2.44 18.48 -12.28
N TYR A 339 3.68 18.14 -12.66
CA TYR A 339 4.34 16.90 -12.23
C TYR A 339 4.54 16.80 -10.72
N LYS A 340 4.78 17.95 -10.04
CA LYS A 340 4.89 18.02 -8.58
C LYS A 340 3.57 17.74 -7.85
N HIS A 341 2.45 17.83 -8.55
CA HIS A 341 1.11 17.48 -8.08
C HIS A 341 0.69 16.08 -8.59
N SER A 342 1.66 15.24 -8.94
CA SER A 342 1.44 13.86 -9.42
C SER A 342 0.51 13.80 -10.64
N LYS A 343 0.77 14.65 -11.65
CA LYS A 343 0.12 14.66 -12.95
C LYS A 343 1.15 14.50 -14.08
N ASN A 344 0.69 14.09 -15.26
CA ASN A 344 1.51 13.81 -16.44
C ASN A 344 2.61 12.77 -16.23
N ILE A 345 2.51 11.92 -15.21
CA ILE A 345 3.55 10.91 -14.93
C ILE A 345 3.56 9.85 -16.03
N THR A 346 2.40 9.28 -16.34
CA THR A 346 2.24 8.29 -17.40
C THR A 346 2.56 8.89 -18.77
N PHE A 347 2.09 10.10 -19.05
CA PHE A 347 2.41 10.83 -20.28
C PHE A 347 3.92 10.97 -20.52
N ILE A 348 4.68 11.45 -19.53
CA ILE A 348 6.14 11.60 -19.67
C ILE A 348 6.84 10.25 -19.89
N ARG A 349 6.39 9.20 -19.20
CA ARG A 349 6.87 7.83 -19.41
C ARG A 349 6.61 7.40 -20.86
N ASP A 350 5.39 7.55 -21.34
CA ASP A 350 4.96 7.07 -22.65
C ASP A 350 5.67 7.81 -23.79
N GLU A 351 5.90 9.12 -23.63
CA GLU A 351 6.69 9.90 -24.59
C GLU A 351 8.17 9.43 -24.63
N PHE A 352 8.75 9.04 -23.50
CA PHE A 352 10.08 8.43 -23.51
C PHE A 352 10.08 7.03 -24.12
N GLU A 353 9.08 6.19 -23.83
CA GLU A 353 8.95 4.87 -24.44
C GLU A 353 8.91 4.99 -25.98
N LYS A 354 8.07 5.88 -26.52
CA LYS A 354 8.04 6.17 -27.97
C LYS A 354 9.38 6.66 -28.50
N TYR A 355 10.07 7.54 -27.77
CA TYR A 355 11.39 8.04 -28.15
C TYR A 355 12.44 6.92 -28.19
N TRP A 356 12.39 6.01 -27.22
CA TRP A 356 13.28 4.86 -27.09
C TRP A 356 13.07 3.86 -28.23
N GLU A 357 11.82 3.50 -28.51
CA GLU A 357 11.45 2.58 -29.59
C GLU A 357 11.83 3.09 -30.99
N ALA A 358 11.78 4.41 -31.18
CA ALA A 358 12.19 5.05 -32.44
C ALA A 358 13.72 4.99 -32.69
N GLY A 359 14.53 4.57 -31.71
CA GLY A 359 15.98 4.45 -31.85
C GLY A 359 16.73 5.79 -31.84
N ASN A 360 16.12 6.85 -31.33
CA ASN A 360 16.67 8.22 -31.33
C ASN A 360 17.82 8.45 -30.31
N LEU A 361 18.43 7.39 -29.80
CA LEU A 361 19.45 7.46 -28.74
C LEU A 361 20.77 8.11 -29.19
N LEU A 362 20.98 8.25 -30.50
CA LEU A 362 22.19 8.84 -31.10
C LEU A 362 22.30 10.37 -30.91
N GLU A 363 21.25 11.05 -30.46
CA GLU A 363 21.28 12.50 -30.20
C GLU A 363 21.76 12.86 -28.78
N ILE A 364 21.74 11.89 -27.87
CA ILE A 364 22.08 12.09 -26.47
C ILE A 364 23.53 11.61 -26.26
N GLY A 365 24.48 12.56 -26.20
CA GLY A 365 25.90 12.27 -26.01
C GLY A 365 26.22 11.46 -24.74
N ASP A 366 27.42 10.85 -24.71
CA ASP A 366 27.90 9.90 -23.70
C ASP A 366 27.53 10.32 -22.24
N PRO A 367 26.80 9.51 -21.45
CA PRO A 367 26.17 9.93 -20.20
C PRO A 367 27.07 10.11 -18.97
N CYS A 368 28.32 10.50 -19.15
CA CYS A 368 29.33 10.44 -18.08
C CYS A 368 29.63 11.78 -17.39
N THR A 369 28.67 12.72 -17.30
CA THR A 369 28.83 13.89 -16.41
C THR A 369 27.70 13.97 -15.37
N GLY A 370 28.02 13.61 -14.12
CA GLY A 370 27.15 13.81 -12.95
C GLY A 370 26.29 12.63 -12.50
N VAL A 371 26.37 11.47 -13.16
CA VAL A 371 25.66 10.25 -12.75
C VAL A 371 26.55 9.40 -11.84
N THR A 372 26.10 9.09 -10.63
CA THR A 372 26.73 8.02 -9.81
C THR A 372 26.13 6.68 -10.23
N ARG A 373 26.94 5.81 -10.84
CA ARG A 373 26.58 4.40 -11.06
C ARG A 373 26.47 3.73 -9.68
N GLY A 374 25.30 3.18 -9.39
CA GLY A 374 24.95 2.57 -8.10
C GLY A 374 25.11 1.06 -8.12
#